data_AF-A0A955X3J0-F1
#
_entry.id   AF-A0A955X3J0-F1
#
_cell.length_a   1.000
_cell.length_b   1.000
_cell.length_c   1.000
_cell.angle_alpha   90.00
_cell.angle_beta   90.00
_cell.angle_gamma   90.00
#
_symmetry.space_group_name_H-M   'P 1'
#
loop_
_entity.id
_entity.type
_entity.pdbx_description
1 polymer ?
#
loop_
_entity_poly.entity_id
_entity_poly.type
_entity_poly.pdbx_seq_one_letter_code
_entity_poly.pdbx_strand_id
1 'polypeptide(L)'
;MGRFERLRRPFVALVALHSFGVGLALVFATSWGLAFGGFTGEEPFFARQGGVFHLLVATAYWVEFERYGRMDFMILAKGAAVVFLLASLALGAPPLLVGLSALGDGAMLVVALILRPRPREPS
;
A
#
# COMPACT_ATOMS: atom_id res chain seq x y z
N MET A 1 -26.39 4.26 -11.15
CA MET A 1 -25.09 4.21 -10.44
C MET A 1 -24.84 2.80 -9.93
N GLY A 2 -23.83 2.12 -10.45
CA GLY A 2 -23.53 0.73 -10.09
C GLY A 2 -23.19 0.58 -8.61
N ARG A 3 -23.58 -0.56 -8.02
CA ARG A 3 -23.44 -0.87 -6.57
C ARG A 3 -22.02 -0.64 -6.03
N PHE A 4 -20.99 -0.71 -6.89
CA PHE A 4 -19.57 -0.57 -6.57
C PHE A 4 -19.06 0.87 -6.50
N GLU A 5 -19.72 1.86 -7.12
CA GLU A 5 -19.19 3.24 -7.17
C GLU A 5 -19.07 3.85 -5.77
N ARG A 6 -20.05 3.55 -4.90
CA ARG A 6 -20.07 3.99 -3.50
C ARG A 6 -18.95 3.37 -2.66
N LEU A 7 -18.36 2.25 -3.09
CA LEU A 7 -17.31 1.54 -2.35
C LEU A 7 -15.92 2.07 -2.67
N ARG A 8 -15.73 2.82 -3.78
CA ARG A 8 -14.41 3.23 -4.25
C ARG A 8 -13.74 4.21 -3.30
N ARG A 9 -14.44 5.27 -2.90
CA ARG A 9 -13.92 6.27 -1.97
C ARG A 9 -13.57 5.69 -0.59
N PRO A 10 -14.46 4.95 0.10
CA PRO A 10 -14.10 4.37 1.39
C PRO A 10 -12.96 3.35 1.24
N PHE A 11 -12.93 2.57 0.17
CA PHE A 11 -11.82 1.66 -0.10
C PHE A 11 -10.48 2.40 -0.25
N VAL A 12 -10.43 3.43 -1.11
CA VAL A 12 -9.22 4.23 -1.30
C VAL A 12 -8.80 4.92 -0.01
N ALA A 13 -9.74 5.43 0.78
CA ALA A 13 -9.47 6.04 2.09
C ALA A 13 -8.89 5.02 3.08
N LEU A 14 -9.40 3.79 3.12
CA LEU A 14 -8.89 2.75 4.01
C LEU A 14 -7.46 2.33 3.62
N VAL A 15 -7.19 2.20 2.32
CA VAL A 15 -5.83 1.94 1.83
C VAL A 15 -4.91 3.11 2.18
N ALA A 16 -5.38 4.37 1.98
CA ALA A 16 -4.73 5.63 2.41
C ALA A 16 -4.26 5.56 3.84
N LEU A 17 -5.22 5.34 4.73
CA LEU A 17 -5.00 5.35 6.15
C LEU A 17 -4.07 4.22 6.57
N HIS A 18 -4.19 3.04 5.98
CA HIS A 18 -3.29 1.93 6.24
C HIS A 18 -1.84 2.26 5.86
N SER A 19 -1.59 2.73 4.64
CA SER A 19 -0.23 3.10 4.22
C SER A 19 0.32 4.28 5.03
N PHE A 20 -0.54 5.24 5.38
CA PHE A 20 -0.15 6.36 6.22
C PHE A 20 0.23 5.89 7.63
N GLY A 21 -0.55 4.99 8.23
CA GLY A 21 -0.25 4.40 9.54
C GLY A 21 1.08 3.65 9.57
N VAL A 22 1.35 2.83 8.55
CA VAL A 22 2.66 2.16 8.39
C VAL A 22 3.78 3.21 8.25
N GLY A 23 3.57 4.25 7.44
CA GLY A 23 4.52 5.34 7.26
C GLY A 23 4.86 6.06 8.56
N LEU A 24 3.83 6.45 9.33
CA LEU A 24 4.01 7.09 10.63
C LEU A 24 4.74 6.19 11.63
N ALA A 25 4.40 4.90 11.69
CA ALA A 25 5.08 3.95 12.55
C ALA A 25 6.57 3.85 12.21
N LEU A 26 6.92 3.75 10.93
CA LEU A 26 8.32 3.65 10.51
C LEU A 26 9.11 4.95 10.70
N VAL A 27 8.48 6.12 10.51
CA VAL A 27 9.15 7.43 10.68
C VAL A 27 9.31 7.80 12.16
N PHE A 28 8.22 7.75 12.93
CA PHE A 28 8.17 8.31 14.29
C PHE A 28 8.27 7.27 15.39
N ALA A 29 7.92 6.02 15.10
CA ALA A 29 8.01 4.90 16.05
C ALA A 29 8.93 3.79 15.52
N THR A 30 10.04 4.15 14.87
CA THR A 30 10.88 3.24 14.07
C THR A 30 11.23 1.94 14.81
N SER A 31 11.73 2.03 16.05
CA SER A 31 12.11 0.85 16.83
C SER A 31 10.93 -0.08 17.12
N TRP A 32 9.77 0.50 17.44
CA TRP A 32 8.55 -0.27 17.64
C TRP A 32 8.05 -0.87 16.32
N GLY A 33 8.07 -0.10 15.23
CA GLY A 33 7.62 -0.55 13.91
C GLY A 33 8.46 -1.71 13.36
N LEU A 34 9.79 -1.64 13.54
CA LEU A 34 10.70 -2.73 13.20
C LEU A 34 10.43 -3.97 14.07
N ALA A 35 10.34 -3.81 15.40
CA ALA A 35 10.07 -4.92 16.30
C ALA A 35 8.71 -5.59 16.02
N PHE A 36 7.66 -4.80 15.75
CA PHE A 36 6.35 -5.30 15.31
C PHE A 36 6.47 -6.05 13.98
N GLY A 37 7.28 -5.53 13.07
CA GLY A 37 7.72 -6.14 11.81
C GLY A 37 8.40 -7.51 11.95
N GLY A 38 8.90 -7.84 13.14
CA GLY A 38 9.78 -8.99 13.40
C GLY A 38 11.22 -8.75 12.97
N PHE A 39 11.60 -7.49 12.76
CA PHE A 39 12.92 -7.04 12.32
C PHE A 39 13.80 -6.74 13.55
N THR A 40 15.07 -7.17 13.52
CA THR A 40 16.08 -6.92 14.55
C THR A 40 17.42 -6.47 13.96
N GLY A 41 17.96 -5.34 14.43
CA GLY A 41 19.28 -4.86 14.03
C GLY A 41 19.32 -4.05 12.73
N GLU A 42 18.17 -3.61 12.23
CA GLU A 42 18.07 -2.85 10.99
C GLU A 42 18.45 -1.39 11.18
N GLU A 43 19.08 -0.85 10.14
CA GLU A 43 19.49 0.55 10.08
C GLU A 43 18.28 1.50 10.10
N PRO A 44 18.16 2.38 11.10
CA PRO A 44 17.00 3.27 11.27
C PRO A 44 16.75 4.18 10.07
N PHE A 45 17.79 4.54 9.31
CA PHE A 45 17.68 5.39 8.13
C PHE A 45 16.76 4.77 7.07
N PHE A 46 16.99 3.50 6.69
CA PHE A 46 16.19 2.84 5.65
C PHE A 46 14.76 2.62 6.09
N ALA A 47 14.54 2.28 7.36
CA ALA A 47 13.20 2.15 7.92
C ALA A 47 12.44 3.48 7.83
N ARG A 48 13.03 4.59 8.27
CA ARG A 48 12.42 5.93 8.18
C ARG A 48 12.22 6.37 6.73
N GLN A 49 13.17 6.08 5.84
CA GLN A 49 13.05 6.36 4.41
C GLN A 49 11.86 5.59 3.80
N GLY A 50 11.73 4.30 4.09
CA GLY A 50 10.57 3.51 3.69
C GLY A 50 9.26 4.09 4.24
N GLY A 51 9.28 4.57 5.48
CA GLY A 51 8.16 5.28 6.08
C GLY A 51 7.76 6.56 5.34
N VAL A 52 8.72 7.41 4.96
CA VAL A 52 8.49 8.60 4.13
C VAL A 52 7.88 8.22 2.77
N PHE A 53 8.39 7.16 2.13
CA PHE A 53 7.79 6.67 0.88
C PHE A 53 6.34 6.23 1.07
N HIS A 54 6.01 5.53 2.16
CA HIS A 54 4.64 5.16 2.49
C HIS A 54 3.70 6.38 2.61
N LEU A 55 4.15 7.47 3.25
CA LEU A 55 3.38 8.72 3.36
C LEU A 55 3.18 9.39 1.99
N LEU A 56 4.22 9.38 1.15
CA LEU A 56 4.16 9.95 -0.20
C LEU A 56 3.19 9.18 -1.09
N VAL A 57 3.31 7.84 -1.15
CA VAL A 57 2.41 7.03 -1.99
C VAL A 57 0.98 7.08 -1.48
N ALA A 58 0.76 7.15 -0.16
CA ALA A 58 -0.55 7.32 0.44
C ALA A 58 -1.24 8.61 -0.03
N THR A 59 -0.47 9.69 -0.02
CA THR A 59 -0.93 10.99 -0.51
C THR A 59 -1.21 10.95 -2.01
N ALA A 60 -0.32 10.32 -2.79
CA ALA A 60 -0.41 10.30 -4.23
C ALA A 60 -1.68 9.59 -4.75
N TYR A 61 -2.03 8.41 -4.25
CA TYR A 61 -3.27 7.78 -4.69
C TYR A 61 -4.53 8.46 -4.14
N TRP A 62 -4.47 9.11 -2.96
CA TRP A 62 -5.61 9.88 -2.45
C TRP A 62 -5.88 11.09 -3.34
N VAL A 63 -4.82 11.83 -3.70
CA VAL A 63 -4.89 12.97 -4.60
C VAL A 63 -5.32 12.54 -6.01
N GLU A 64 -4.79 11.45 -6.55
CA GLU A 64 -5.22 10.89 -7.84
C GLU A 64 -6.72 10.59 -7.83
N PHE A 65 -7.20 9.94 -6.78
CA PHE A 65 -8.60 9.55 -6.65
C PHE A 65 -9.52 10.76 -6.53
N GLU A 66 -9.22 11.73 -5.65
CA GLU A 66 -10.08 12.89 -5.46
C GLU A 66 -10.07 13.84 -6.68
N ARG A 67 -8.95 13.96 -7.39
CA ARG A 67 -8.86 14.85 -8.58
C ARG A 67 -9.38 14.22 -9.86
N TYR A 68 -9.10 12.94 -10.08
CA TYR A 68 -9.35 12.28 -11.37
C TYR A 68 -10.32 11.11 -11.27
N GLY A 69 -10.70 10.68 -10.07
CA GLY A 69 -11.50 9.48 -9.87
C GLY A 69 -10.80 8.21 -10.34
N ARG A 70 -9.46 8.23 -10.45
CA ARG A 70 -8.62 7.11 -10.92
C ARG A 70 -8.00 6.37 -9.73
N MET A 71 -7.48 5.17 -10.01
CA MET A 71 -6.84 4.29 -9.02
C MET A 71 -5.57 3.67 -9.59
N ASP A 72 -5.03 4.22 -10.69
CA ASP A 72 -3.93 3.59 -11.43
C ASP A 72 -2.63 3.66 -10.61
N PHE A 73 -2.39 4.75 -9.89
CA PHE A 73 -1.23 4.86 -9.01
C PHE A 73 -1.29 3.87 -7.84
N MET A 74 -2.47 3.69 -7.23
CA MET A 74 -2.67 2.69 -6.19
C MET A 74 -2.40 1.28 -6.70
N ILE A 75 -2.94 0.94 -7.88
CA ILE A 75 -2.74 -0.37 -8.51
C ILE A 75 -1.26 -0.61 -8.78
N LEU A 76 -0.55 0.38 -9.33
CA LEU A 76 0.89 0.29 -9.58
C LEU A 76 1.67 0.07 -8.27
N ALA A 77 1.40 0.89 -7.25
CA ALA A 77 2.11 0.81 -5.97
C ALA A 77 1.86 -0.53 -5.26
N LYS A 78 0.61 -1.00 -5.20
CA LYS A 78 0.26 -2.29 -4.60
C LYS A 78 0.82 -3.47 -5.41
N GLY A 79 0.81 -3.38 -6.74
CA GLY A 79 1.45 -4.35 -7.61
C GLY A 79 2.95 -4.47 -7.34
N ALA A 80 3.66 -3.34 -7.29
CA ALA A 80 5.09 -3.32 -6.97
C ALA A 80 5.39 -3.88 -5.58
N ALA A 81 4.57 -3.52 -4.57
CA ALA A 81 4.71 -4.04 -3.22
C ALA A 81 4.54 -5.57 -3.17
N VAL A 82 3.50 -6.12 -3.81
CA VAL A 82 3.27 -7.57 -3.87
C VAL A 82 4.46 -8.27 -4.53
N VAL A 83 4.94 -7.78 -5.67
CA VAL A 83 6.11 -8.37 -6.35
C VAL A 83 7.35 -8.33 -5.45
N PHE A 84 7.62 -7.20 -4.80
CA PHE A 84 8.75 -7.07 -3.88
C PHE A 84 8.66 -8.01 -2.67
N LEU A 85 7.49 -8.12 -2.04
CA LEU A 85 7.28 -8.96 -0.87
C LEU A 85 7.37 -10.45 -1.23
N LEU A 86 6.80 -10.86 -2.37
CA LEU A 86 6.93 -12.23 -2.86
C LEU A 86 8.38 -12.57 -3.23
N ALA A 87 9.11 -11.65 -3.87
CA ALA A 87 10.54 -11.83 -4.13
C ALA A 87 11.34 -11.96 -2.83
N SER A 88 11.01 -11.15 -1.81
CA SER A 88 11.65 -11.23 -0.49
C SER A 88 11.42 -12.58 0.20
N LEU A 89 10.22 -13.15 0.07
CA LEU A 89 9.90 -14.50 0.57
C LEU A 89 10.61 -15.60 -0.21
N ALA A 90 10.81 -15.42 -1.52
CA ALA A 90 11.47 -16.42 -2.36
C ALA A 90 13.00 -16.43 -2.19
N LEU A 91 13.60 -15.28 -1.90
CA LEU A 91 15.05 -15.09 -1.82
C LEU A 91 15.61 -15.23 -0.40
N GLY A 92 14.75 -15.36 0.62
CA GLY A 92 15.20 -15.44 2.00
C GLY A 92 14.15 -16.03 2.93
N ALA A 93 14.41 -15.92 4.24
CA ALA A 93 13.49 -16.31 5.30
C ALA A 93 13.11 -15.08 6.13
N PRO A 94 12.36 -14.11 5.55
CA PRO A 94 11.97 -12.92 6.30
C PRO A 94 10.96 -13.26 7.41
N PRO A 95 10.70 -12.33 8.34
CA PRO A 95 9.67 -12.51 9.35
C PRO A 95 8.31 -12.84 8.75
N LEU A 96 7.50 -13.63 9.47
CA LEU A 96 6.13 -14.03 9.06
C LEU A 96 5.27 -12.84 8.60
N LEU A 97 5.45 -11.69 9.25
CA LEU A 97 4.68 -10.50 8.94
C LEU A 97 4.89 -10.00 7.51
N VAL A 98 6.06 -10.26 6.90
CA VAL A 98 6.30 -9.98 5.47
C VAL A 98 5.35 -10.78 4.57
N GLY A 99 5.09 -12.05 4.91
CA GLY A 99 4.10 -12.88 4.21
C GLY A 99 2.67 -12.40 4.39
N LEU A 100 2.31 -11.99 5.61
CA LEU A 100 0.99 -11.40 5.87
C LEU A 100 0.82 -10.05 5.15
N SER A 101 1.88 -9.24 5.05
CA SER A 101 1.89 -8.02 4.26
C SER A 101 1.69 -8.31 2.77
N ALA A 102 2.33 -9.35 2.22
CA ALA A 102 2.14 -9.75 0.82
C ALA A 102 0.68 -10.10 0.52
N LEU A 103 0.04 -10.85 1.43
CA LEU A 103 -1.39 -11.19 1.33
C LEU A 103 -2.28 -9.95 1.45
N GLY A 104 -1.98 -9.07 2.41
CA GLY A 104 -2.72 -7.82 2.62
C GLY A 104 -2.66 -6.90 1.40
N ASP A 105 -1.47 -6.64 0.87
CA ASP A 105 -1.29 -5.82 -0.34
C ASP A 105 -1.88 -6.49 -1.58
N GLY A 106 -1.80 -7.83 -1.68
CA GLY A 106 -2.44 -8.60 -2.74
C GLY A 106 -3.96 -8.47 -2.72
N ALA A 107 -4.58 -8.56 -1.54
CA ALA A 107 -6.01 -8.37 -1.38
C ALA A 107 -6.44 -6.95 -1.76
N MET A 108 -5.68 -5.93 -1.32
CA MET A 108 -5.92 -4.54 -1.72
C MET A 108 -5.79 -4.35 -3.24
N LEU A 109 -4.77 -4.94 -3.87
CA LEU A 109 -4.60 -4.89 -5.32
C LEU A 109 -5.79 -5.51 -6.07
N VAL A 110 -6.22 -6.70 -5.66
CA VAL A 110 -7.37 -7.39 -6.27
C VAL A 110 -8.64 -6.53 -6.15
N VAL A 111 -8.92 -5.99 -4.97
CA VAL A 111 -10.09 -5.11 -4.77
C VAL A 111 -9.96 -3.84 -5.62
N ALA A 112 -8.77 -3.25 -5.71
CA ALA A 112 -8.53 -2.07 -6.53
C ALA A 112 -8.79 -2.34 -8.03
N LEU A 113 -8.38 -3.50 -8.53
CA LEU A 113 -8.64 -3.93 -9.91
C LEU A 113 -10.13 -4.15 -10.17
N ILE A 114 -10.87 -4.73 -9.22
CA ILE A 114 -12.32 -4.91 -9.31
C ILE A 114 -13.06 -3.56 -9.32
N LEU A 115 -12.60 -2.60 -8.49
CA LEU A 115 -13.21 -1.28 -8.33
C LEU A 115 -12.70 -0.23 -9.32
N ARG A 116 -11.78 -0.59 -10.23
CA ARG A 116 -11.18 0.33 -11.21
C ARG A 116 -12.27 0.88 -12.14
N PRO A 117 -12.31 2.21 -12.41
CA PRO A 117 -13.17 2.77 -13.45
C PRO A 117 -12.88 2.13 -14.79
N ARG A 118 -13.92 1.81 -15.55
CA ARG A 118 -13.74 1.49 -16.97
C ARG A 118 -13.37 2.78 -17.71
N PRO A 119 -12.40 2.72 -18.66
CA PRO A 119 -12.19 3.82 -19.59
C PRO A 119 -13.52 4.19 -20.24
N ARG A 120 -13.85 5.48 -20.29
CA ARG A 120 -14.93 5.95 -21.17
C ARG A 120 -14.39 5.84 -22.60
N GLU A 121 -15.08 5.10 -23.47
CA GLU A 121 -14.75 5.11 -24.89
C GLU A 121 -14.85 6.55 -25.42
N PRO A 122 -13.90 6.98 -26.28
CA PRO A 122 -14.01 8.27 -26.93
C PRO A 122 -15.24 8.26 -27.84
N SER A 123 -16.17 9.17 -27.57
CA SER A 123 -17.35 9.46 -28.39
C SER A 123 -16.97 10.15 -29.70
#